data_AF-A0A3D6DYF5-F1
#
_entry.id   AF-A0A3D6DYF5-F1
#
_cell.length_a   1.000
_cell.length_b   1.000
_cell.length_c   1.000
_cell.angle_alpha   90.00
_cell.angle_beta   90.00
_cell.angle_gamma   90.00
#
_symmetry.space_group_name_H-M   'P 1'
#
loop_
_entity.id
_entity.type
_entity.pdbx_description
1 polymer ?
#
loop_
_entity_poly.entity_id
_entity_poly.type
_entity_poly.pdbx_seq_one_letter_code
_entity_poly.pdbx_strand_id
1 'polypeptide(L)'
;HKVRKDGGPDGRGVGFYFRNTTEIILFGVRGKHARTLAPGRRQVNIIRSMKREHSRKPDEQYALIESCSPGPRIELFARGSRAGWTTWGDQADQYSPTWPTCAKHSQPDLFLQDE
;
A
#
# COMPACT_ATOMS: atom_id res chain seq x y z
N HIS A 1 5.73 -4.10 7.27
CA HIS A 1 5.99 -4.16 8.72
C HIS A 1 5.49 -2.88 9.37
N LYS A 2 4.52 -3.02 10.25
CA LYS A 2 3.86 -1.92 10.94
C LYS A 2 4.74 -1.48 12.09
N VAL A 3 5.05 -0.19 12.14
CA VAL A 3 5.90 0.42 13.18
C VAL A 3 5.15 1.47 14.00
N ARG A 4 5.64 1.73 15.20
CA ARG A 4 5.26 2.87 16.04
C ARG A 4 6.12 4.10 15.67
N LYS A 5 5.85 5.25 16.31
CA LYS A 5 6.62 6.49 16.10
C LYS A 5 8.11 6.35 16.46
N ASP A 6 8.44 5.46 17.39
CA ASP A 6 9.81 5.15 17.80
C ASP A 6 10.50 4.12 16.88
N GLY A 7 9.86 3.72 15.77
CA GLY A 7 10.39 2.74 14.82
C GLY A 7 10.26 1.29 15.26
N GLY A 8 9.82 1.01 16.50
CA GLY A 8 9.60 -0.34 16.99
C GLY A 8 8.33 -0.99 16.41
N PRO A 9 8.17 -2.33 16.50
CA PRO A 9 7.01 -3.02 15.97
C PRO A 9 5.66 -2.54 16.54
N ASP A 10 4.63 -2.49 15.71
CA ASP A 10 3.25 -2.19 16.13
C ASP A 10 2.58 -3.42 16.76
N GLY A 11 2.67 -3.55 18.09
CA GLY A 11 2.13 -4.68 18.86
C GLY A 11 0.60 -4.81 18.90
N ARG A 12 -0.14 -3.90 18.25
CA ARG A 12 -1.61 -3.86 18.27
C ARG A 12 -2.27 -4.81 17.26
N GLY A 13 -1.50 -5.52 16.43
CA GLY A 13 -2.06 -6.39 15.38
C GLY A 13 -2.61 -7.73 15.90
N VAL A 14 -3.74 -8.18 15.35
CA VAL A 14 -4.43 -9.42 15.74
C VAL A 14 -3.56 -10.67 15.55
N GLY A 15 -3.82 -11.74 16.30
CA GLY A 15 -3.18 -13.05 16.13
C GLY A 15 -3.31 -13.91 17.38
N PHE A 16 -3.44 -15.23 17.20
CA PHE A 16 -3.72 -16.19 18.27
C PHE A 16 -2.45 -16.55 19.06
N TYR A 17 -1.34 -16.84 18.36
CA TYR A 17 -0.07 -17.20 18.98
C TYR A 17 0.92 -16.02 19.04
N PHE A 18 0.96 -15.20 17.99
CA PHE A 18 1.84 -14.04 17.88
C PHE A 18 1.05 -12.82 17.40
N ARG A 19 1.49 -11.62 17.79
CA ARG A 19 0.87 -10.36 17.34
C ARG A 19 1.34 -10.03 15.92
N ASN A 20 0.41 -9.95 14.98
CA ASN A 20 0.76 -9.71 13.58
C ASN A 20 1.20 -8.26 13.33
N THR A 21 2.49 -8.07 13.07
CA THR A 21 3.04 -6.75 12.70
C THR A 21 3.37 -6.65 11.21
N THR A 22 3.09 -7.68 10.43
CA THR A 22 3.39 -7.75 8.99
C THR A 22 2.14 -8.01 8.18
N GLU A 23 2.10 -7.46 6.97
CA GLU A 23 1.19 -7.85 5.89
C GLU A 23 2.06 -8.32 4.74
N ILE A 24 1.67 -9.42 4.08
CA ILE A 24 2.47 -10.07 3.04
C ILE A 24 1.98 -9.55 1.67
N ILE A 25 2.92 -9.15 0.83
CA ILE A 25 2.69 -8.90 -0.60
C ILE A 25 3.32 -10.07 -1.35
N LEU A 26 2.50 -10.83 -2.06
CA LEU A 26 2.98 -11.90 -2.92
C LEU A 26 3.46 -11.30 -4.25
N PHE A 27 4.65 -11.71 -4.70
CA PHE A 27 5.22 -11.28 -5.98
C PHE A 27 5.22 -12.46 -6.95
N GLY A 28 4.59 -12.27 -8.11
CA GLY A 28 4.51 -13.27 -9.17
C GLY A 28 4.95 -12.68 -10.50
N VAL A 29 5.48 -13.54 -11.38
CA VAL A 29 5.88 -13.18 -12.75
C VAL A 29 5.24 -14.15 -13.74
N ARG A 30 4.93 -13.66 -14.94
CA ARG A 30 4.37 -14.48 -16.03
C ARG A 30 4.98 -14.07 -17.37
N GLY A 31 5.39 -15.05 -18.17
CA GLY A 31 5.91 -14.84 -19.52
C GLY A 31 7.45 -14.80 -19.60
N LYS A 32 7.96 -14.65 -20.83
CA LYS A 32 9.40 -14.54 -21.11
C LYS A 32 9.88 -13.13 -20.76
N HIS A 33 11.09 -13.01 -20.22
CA HIS A 33 11.73 -11.73 -19.85
C HIS A 33 10.98 -10.89 -18.79
N ALA A 34 10.17 -11.51 -17.95
CA ALA A 34 9.46 -10.86 -16.84
C ALA A 34 10.40 -10.56 -15.64
N ARG A 35 11.43 -9.74 -15.85
CA ARG A 35 12.35 -9.28 -14.80
C ARG A 35 11.95 -7.90 -14.31
N THR A 36 12.16 -7.66 -13.02
CA THR A 36 12.10 -6.31 -12.45
C THR A 36 13.16 -5.39 -13.07
N LEU A 37 12.88 -4.09 -13.03
CA LEU A 37 13.81 -3.00 -13.35
C LEU A 37 14.98 -2.98 -12.35
N ALA A 38 16.02 -2.22 -12.67
CA ALA A 38 17.24 -2.17 -11.86
C ALA A 38 17.01 -1.85 -10.37
N PRO A 39 16.09 -0.94 -9.97
CA PRO A 39 15.80 -0.69 -8.56
C PRO A 39 15.32 -1.92 -7.80
N GLY A 40 14.51 -2.77 -8.44
CA GLY A 40 13.99 -3.99 -7.81
C GLY A 40 15.05 -5.01 -7.43
N ARG A 41 16.27 -4.90 -7.97
CA ARG A 41 17.41 -5.78 -7.64
C ARG A 41 18.13 -5.37 -6.37
N ARG A 42 17.89 -4.14 -5.88
CA ARG A 42 18.45 -3.58 -4.64
C ARG A 42 17.41 -3.38 -3.55
N GLN A 43 16.13 -3.52 -3.91
CA GLN A 43 15.02 -3.38 -2.98
C GLN A 43 15.00 -4.53 -1.98
N VAL A 44 15.03 -4.22 -0.68
CA VAL A 44 14.81 -5.20 0.38
C VAL A 44 13.32 -5.56 0.49
N ASN A 45 13.02 -6.78 0.91
CA ASN A 45 11.66 -7.34 0.97
C ASN A 45 10.82 -6.84 2.17
N ILE A 46 11.01 -5.58 2.60
CA ILE A 46 10.30 -4.99 3.72
C ILE A 46 9.96 -3.53 3.45
N ILE A 47 8.69 -3.20 3.65
CA ILE A 47 8.21 -1.81 3.76
C ILE A 47 7.93 -1.58 5.24
N ARG A 48 8.52 -0.54 5.84
CA ARG A 48 8.23 -0.14 7.22
C ARG A 48 7.38 1.11 7.20
N SER A 49 6.19 1.05 7.79
CA SER A 49 5.27 2.19 7.83
C SER A 49 4.39 2.14 9.07
N MET A 50 3.88 3.30 9.50
CA MET A 50 2.89 3.34 10.57
C MET A 50 1.54 2.84 10.05
N LYS A 51 0.82 2.09 10.90
CA LYS A 51 -0.55 1.67 10.60
C LYS A 51 -1.45 2.90 10.46
N ARG A 52 -2.25 2.93 9.40
CA ARG A 52 -3.27 3.96 9.14
C ARG A 52 -4.68 3.40 9.38
N GLU A 53 -5.68 3.94 8.70
CA GLU A 53 -7.08 3.51 8.75
C GLU A 53 -7.24 2.01 8.52
N HIS A 54 -8.38 1.46 8.95
CA HIS A 54 -8.65 0.03 8.83
C HIS A 54 -8.48 -0.43 7.38
N SER A 55 -7.66 -1.48 7.19
CA SER A 55 -7.39 -2.10 5.90
C SER A 55 -6.59 -1.24 4.89
N ARG A 56 -6.25 0.03 5.20
CA ARG A 56 -5.41 0.88 4.33
C ARG A 56 -3.97 0.36 4.29
N LYS A 57 -3.51 0.08 3.08
CA LYS A 57 -2.14 -0.36 2.78
C LYS A 57 -1.19 0.86 2.77
N PRO A 58 0.13 0.66 2.97
CA PRO A 58 1.09 1.75 2.88
C PRO A 58 1.19 2.33 1.47
N ASP A 59 1.13 3.65 1.32
CA ASP A 59 1.31 4.30 0.01
C ASP A 59 2.73 4.11 -0.55
N GLU A 60 3.71 3.83 0.33
CA GLU A 60 5.08 3.53 -0.05
C GLU A 60 5.20 2.31 -0.99
N GLN A 61 4.18 1.43 -1.01
CA GLN A 61 4.14 0.30 -1.94
C GLN A 61 4.09 0.76 -3.40
N TYR A 62 3.46 1.91 -3.70
CA TYR A 62 3.29 2.36 -5.08
C TYR A 62 4.60 2.85 -5.68
N ALA A 63 5.36 3.67 -4.94
CA ALA A 63 6.69 4.12 -5.38
C ALA A 63 7.65 2.93 -5.57
N LEU A 64 7.55 1.91 -4.70
CA LEU A 64 8.29 0.67 -4.87
C LEU A 64 7.89 -0.05 -6.16
N ILE A 65 6.59 -0.24 -6.42
CA ILE A 65 6.13 -0.93 -7.63
C ILE A 65 6.50 -0.14 -8.89
N GLU A 66 6.34 1.17 -8.89
CA GLU A 66 6.62 2.04 -10.04
C GLU A 66 8.11 2.06 -10.42
N SER A 67 8.99 2.06 -9.41
CA SER A 67 10.45 1.99 -9.62
C SER A 67 10.93 0.58 -10.03
N CYS A 68 10.22 -0.47 -9.60
CA CYS A 68 10.66 -1.87 -9.78
C CYS A 68 10.02 -2.57 -10.99
N SER A 69 8.85 -2.12 -11.44
CA SER A 69 8.07 -2.80 -12.46
C SER A 69 7.68 -1.83 -13.58
N PRO A 70 7.87 -2.20 -14.86
CA PRO A 70 7.40 -1.37 -15.97
C PRO A 70 5.86 -1.27 -15.97
N GLY A 71 5.33 -0.20 -16.55
CA GLY A 71 3.90 -0.11 -16.87
C GLY A 71 3.53 -0.92 -18.11
N PRO A 72 2.23 -1.01 -18.45
CA PRO A 72 1.08 -0.43 -17.73
C PRO A 72 0.78 -1.15 -16.41
N ARG A 73 0.07 -0.49 -15.48
CA ARG A 73 -0.23 -1.02 -14.13
C ARG A 73 -1.72 -0.94 -13.83
N ILE A 74 -2.23 -1.97 -13.14
CA ILE A 74 -3.62 -2.05 -12.69
C ILE A 74 -3.69 -2.37 -11.19
N GLU A 75 -4.56 -1.67 -10.47
CA GLU A 75 -4.95 -2.00 -9.10
C GLU A 75 -6.40 -2.51 -9.08
N LEU A 76 -6.58 -3.74 -8.59
CA LEU A 76 -7.89 -4.36 -8.41
C LEU A 76 -8.36 -4.18 -6.97
N PHE A 77 -9.66 -4.02 -6.78
CA PHE A 77 -10.30 -3.69 -5.50
C PHE A 77 -9.79 -2.36 -4.93
N ALA A 78 -9.45 -1.43 -5.83
CA ALA A 78 -8.96 -0.10 -5.47
C ALA A 78 -10.01 0.70 -4.70
N ARG A 79 -9.53 1.52 -3.76
CA ARG A 79 -10.33 2.44 -2.95
C ARG A 79 -9.82 3.87 -3.15
N GLY A 80 -9.88 4.32 -4.40
CA GLY A 80 -9.32 5.57 -4.89
C GLY A 80 -8.59 5.39 -6.23
N SER A 81 -8.38 6.50 -6.93
CA SER A 81 -7.63 6.53 -8.20
C SER A 81 -6.19 6.99 -7.98
N ARG A 82 -5.30 6.61 -8.90
CA ARG A 82 -3.89 7.03 -8.90
C ARG A 82 -3.42 7.33 -10.31
N ALA A 83 -2.74 8.46 -10.49
CA ALA A 83 -2.18 8.83 -11.78
C ALA A 83 -1.21 7.75 -12.30
N GLY A 84 -1.32 7.40 -13.58
CA GLY A 84 -0.50 6.35 -14.20
C GLY A 84 -0.92 4.92 -13.87
N TRP A 85 -2.03 4.72 -13.16
CA TRP A 85 -2.63 3.42 -12.87
C TRP A 85 -4.03 3.32 -13.44
N THR A 86 -4.37 2.15 -13.98
CA THR A 86 -5.76 1.75 -14.17
C THR A 86 -6.27 1.24 -12.82
N THR A 87 -7.38 1.77 -12.33
CA THR A 87 -7.98 1.33 -11.06
C THR A 87 -9.32 0.68 -11.31
N TRP A 88 -9.58 -0.44 -10.65
CA TRP A 88 -10.86 -1.14 -10.72
C TRP A 88 -11.30 -1.54 -9.32
N GLY A 89 -12.52 -1.17 -8.93
CA GLY A 89 -13.11 -1.53 -7.65
C GLY A 89 -14.38 -0.73 -7.37
N ASP A 90 -15.25 -1.27 -6.53
CA ASP A 90 -16.58 -0.68 -6.23
C ASP A 90 -16.49 0.70 -5.55
N GLN A 91 -15.31 1.10 -5.07
CA GLN A 91 -15.04 2.40 -4.44
C GLN A 91 -13.85 3.11 -5.10
N ALA A 92 -13.55 2.80 -6.37
CA ALA A 92 -12.40 3.38 -7.07
C ALA A 92 -12.58 4.88 -7.36
N ASP A 93 -13.81 5.31 -7.68
CA ASP A 93 -14.11 6.70 -8.07
C ASP A 93 -14.36 7.62 -6.87
N GLN A 94 -14.88 7.10 -5.76
CA GLN A 94 -15.17 7.84 -4.53
C GLN A 94 -14.83 6.98 -3.31
N TYR A 95 -13.71 7.30 -2.65
CA TYR A 95 -13.37 6.70 -1.36
C TYR A 95 -13.60 7.70 -0.23
N SER A 96 -14.58 7.41 0.62
CA SER A 96 -14.72 8.01 1.94
C SER A 96 -14.91 6.90 2.96
N PRO A 97 -14.10 6.84 4.03
CA PRO A 97 -14.27 5.85 5.08
C PRO A 97 -15.54 6.14 5.88
N THR A 98 -16.51 5.23 5.80
CA THR A 98 -17.85 5.39 6.40
C THR A 98 -17.98 4.84 7.82
N TRP A 99 -16.93 4.22 8.37
CA TRP A 99 -16.98 3.59 9.70
C TRP A 99 -16.86 4.62 10.83
N PRO A 100 -17.68 4.54 11.90
CA PRO A 100 -17.62 5.48 13.03
C PRO A 100 -16.23 5.52 13.70
N THR A 101 -15.51 4.40 13.66
CA THR A 101 -14.17 4.23 14.23
C THR A 101 -13.04 4.82 13.37
N CYS A 102 -13.31 5.13 12.10
CA CYS A 102 -12.32 5.69 11.18
C CYS A 102 -12.24 7.23 11.24
N ALA A 103 -13.30 7.92 11.69
CA ALA A 103 -13.44 9.38 11.61
C ALA A 103 -12.23 10.20 12.13
N LYS A 104 -11.43 9.68 13.05
CA LYS A 104 -10.26 10.37 13.63
C LYS A 104 -8.93 10.12 12.89
N HIS A 105 -8.88 9.20 11.93
CA HIS A 105 -7.65 8.81 11.22
C HIS A 105 -7.76 8.87 9.70
N SER A 106 -8.87 9.41 9.20
CA SER A 106 -9.40 9.21 7.85
C SER A 106 -9.20 10.34 6.85
N GLN A 107 -8.37 11.33 7.15
CA GLN A 107 -8.18 12.41 6.19
C GLN A 107 -7.45 11.84 4.97
N PRO A 108 -8.04 11.90 3.76
CA PRO A 108 -7.23 11.76 2.56
C PRO A 108 -6.20 12.87 2.62
N ASP A 109 -4.92 12.52 2.48
CA ASP A 109 -3.90 13.53 2.19
C ASP A 109 -4.34 14.14 0.86
N LEU A 110 -4.96 15.32 0.94
CA LEU A 110 -5.29 16.13 -0.21
C LEU A 110 -3.94 16.45 -0.86
N PHE A 111 -3.59 15.69 -1.89
CA PHE A 111 -2.54 16.07 -2.82
C PHE A 111 -2.99 17.40 -3.42
N LEU A 112 -2.47 18.49 -2.87
CA LEU A 112 -2.52 19.81 -3.48
C LEU A 112 -1.93 19.64 -4.88
N GLN A 113 -2.78 19.79 -5.88
CA GLN A 113 -2.37 20.15 -7.22
C GLN A 113 -1.89 21.59 -7.11
N ASP A 114 -0.60 21.78 -6.87
CA ASP A 114 0.04 23.06 -7.15
C ASP A 114 0.17 23.14 -8.69
N GLU A 115 -0.47 24.16 -9.27
CA GLU A 115 -0.29 24.60 -10.66
C GLU A 115 1.15 25.04 -10.96
#